data_AF-A0A7Y8HH26-F1
#
_entry.id   AF-A0A7Y8HH26-F1
#
_cell.length_a   1.000
_cell.length_b   1.000
_cell.length_c   1.000
_cell.angle_alpha   90.00
_cell.angle_beta   90.00
_cell.angle_gamma   90.00
#
_symmetry.space_group_name_H-M   'P 1'
#
loop_
_entity.id
_entity.type
_entity.pdbx_description
1 polymer ?
#
loop_
_entity_poly.entity_id
_entity_poly.type
_entity_poly.pdbx_seq_one_letter_code
_entity_poly.pdbx_strand_id
1 'polypeptide(L)'
;MPEVARAAQRVYYDTAASPFLYRPQIYSLAARIVGPGRILWGSDFPLLSPKRYFRELAEAGLSSRARDQVLGENARKLLGG
;
A
#
# COMPACT_ATOMS: atom_id res chain seq x y z
N MET A 1 10.40 -16.60 -9.71
CA MET A 1 10.07 -16.22 -11.09
C MET A 1 10.61 -14.84 -11.41
N PRO A 2 11.91 -14.71 -11.72
CA PRO A 2 12.54 -13.42 -12.07
C PRO A 2 11.91 -12.72 -13.28
N GLU A 3 11.38 -13.48 -14.22
CA GLU A 3 10.66 -13.01 -15.41
C GLU A 3 9.38 -12.24 -15.02
N VAL A 4 8.59 -12.76 -14.08
CA VAL A 4 7.39 -12.09 -13.56
C VAL A 4 7.78 -10.82 -12.79
N ALA A 5 8.83 -10.89 -11.96
CA ALA A 5 9.31 -9.73 -11.23
C ALA A 5 9.75 -8.59 -12.17
N ARG A 6 10.37 -8.94 -13.31
CA ARG A 6 10.77 -7.99 -14.36
C ARG A 6 9.55 -7.39 -15.07
N ALA A 7 8.58 -8.22 -15.47
CA ALA A 7 7.35 -7.75 -16.10
C ALA A 7 6.54 -6.82 -15.16
N ALA A 8 6.53 -7.10 -13.86
CA ALA A 8 5.80 -6.34 -12.85
C ALA A 8 6.56 -5.10 -12.31
N GLN A 9 7.66 -4.68 -12.93
CA GLN A 9 8.45 -3.53 -12.44
C GLN A 9 7.67 -2.21 -12.41
N ARG A 10 6.63 -2.09 -13.23
CA ARG A 10 5.75 -0.90 -13.31
C ARG A 10 4.34 -1.15 -12.79
N VAL A 11 4.12 -2.26 -12.08
CA VAL A 11 2.84 -2.58 -11.44
C VAL A 11 2.80 -1.98 -10.04
N TYR A 12 1.70 -1.30 -9.75
CA TYR A 12 1.38 -0.74 -8.43
C TYR A 12 0.19 -1.48 -7.83
N TYR A 13 0.13 -1.50 -6.50
CA TYR A 13 -0.89 -2.21 -5.73
C TYR A 13 -1.54 -1.22 -4.79
N ASP A 14 -2.87 -1.22 -4.66
CA ASP A 14 -3.56 -0.33 -3.73
C ASP A 14 -4.06 -1.06 -2.48
N THR A 15 -4.49 -0.28 -1.47
CA THR A 15 -5.03 -0.81 -0.22
C THR A 15 -6.56 -0.94 -0.20
N ALA A 16 -7.28 -0.57 -1.27
CA ALA A 16 -8.75 -0.61 -1.29
C ALA A 16 -9.26 -2.00 -0.91
N ALA A 17 -10.32 -2.06 -0.11
CA ALA A 17 -10.89 -3.28 0.47
C ALA A 17 -9.95 -4.21 1.28
N SER A 18 -8.65 -3.89 1.45
CA SER A 18 -7.69 -4.72 2.23
C SER A 18 -8.22 -5.16 3.60
N PRO A 19 -8.89 -4.30 4.39
CA PRO A 19 -9.43 -4.68 5.69
C PRO A 19 -10.55 -5.73 5.67
N PHE A 20 -11.14 -6.02 4.51
CA PHE A 20 -12.08 -7.14 4.33
C PHE A 20 -11.40 -8.41 3.83
N LEU A 21 -10.36 -8.27 3.02
CA LEU A 21 -9.73 -9.39 2.33
C LEU A 21 -8.59 -10.02 3.15
N TYR A 22 -7.92 -9.23 3.98
CA TYR A 22 -6.70 -9.63 4.65
C TYR A 22 -6.65 -9.16 6.10
N ARG A 23 -5.74 -9.76 6.85
CA ARG A 23 -5.38 -9.27 8.19
C ARG A 23 -4.38 -8.09 8.07
N PRO A 24 -4.27 -7.21 9.08
CA PRO A 24 -3.40 -6.03 9.03
C PRO A 24 -1.92 -6.31 8.69
N GLN A 25 -1.42 -7.53 8.92
CA GLN A 25 -0.06 -7.93 8.54
C GLN A 25 0.20 -7.85 7.03
N ILE A 26 -0.85 -7.75 6.20
CA ILE A 26 -0.70 -7.63 4.75
C ILE A 26 0.12 -6.41 4.35
N TYR A 27 0.01 -5.28 5.07
CA TYR A 27 0.71 -4.05 4.70
C TYR A 27 2.23 -4.20 4.78
N SER A 28 2.75 -4.80 5.86
CA SER A 28 4.19 -5.06 6.00
C SER A 28 4.68 -6.19 5.11
N LEU A 29 3.85 -7.23 4.90
CA LEU A 29 4.20 -8.32 3.99
C LEU A 29 4.31 -7.83 2.54
N ALA A 30 3.32 -7.08 2.05
CA ALA A 30 3.34 -6.48 0.73
C ALA A 30 4.55 -5.56 0.57
N ALA A 31 4.83 -4.69 1.55
CA ALA A 31 6.00 -3.80 1.52
C ALA A 31 7.32 -4.59 1.44
N ARG A 32 7.43 -5.76 2.08
CA ARG A 32 8.60 -6.64 1.99
C ARG A 32 8.73 -7.35 0.64
N ILE A 33 7.61 -7.71 0.02
CA ILE A 33 7.59 -8.44 -1.27
C ILE A 33 7.83 -7.49 -2.44
N VAL A 34 7.05 -6.40 -2.51
CA VAL A 34 7.07 -5.50 -3.67
C VAL A 34 7.86 -4.21 -3.42
N GLY A 35 8.21 -3.90 -2.17
CA GLY A 35 8.79 -2.62 -1.80
C GLY A 35 7.71 -1.57 -1.53
N PRO A 36 7.88 -0.73 -0.49
CA PRO A 36 6.86 0.25 -0.09
C PRO A 36 6.57 1.30 -1.18
N GLY A 37 7.53 1.57 -2.08
CA GLY A 37 7.37 2.52 -3.19
C GLY A 37 6.39 2.08 -4.29
N ARG A 38 5.88 0.85 -4.26
CA ARG A 38 4.91 0.31 -5.22
C ARG A 38 3.50 0.13 -4.65
N ILE A 39 3.28 0.58 -3.41
CA ILE A 39 1.97 0.47 -2.75
C ILE A 39 1.32 1.85 -2.67
N LEU A 40 0.08 1.96 -3.10
CA LEU A 40 -0.73 3.17 -3.09
C LEU A 40 -1.81 3.07 -2.03
N TRP A 41 -2.02 4.12 -1.25
CA TRP A 41 -3.17 4.15 -0.36
C TRP A 41 -4.47 4.37 -1.15
N GLY A 42 -5.45 3.51 -0.88
CA GLY A 42 -6.82 3.60 -1.35
C GLY A 42 -7.78 3.18 -0.25
N SER A 43 -8.79 4.00 0.03
CA SER A 43 -9.76 3.77 1.11
C SER A 43 -10.98 2.98 0.70
N ASP A 44 -11.25 2.86 -0.60
CA ASP A 44 -12.49 2.32 -1.13
C ASP A 44 -13.75 3.06 -0.61
N PHE A 45 -13.68 4.39 -0.43
CA PHE A 45 -14.85 5.16 -0.01
C PHE A 45 -15.97 5.10 -1.07
N PRO A 46 -17.25 4.89 -0.69
CA PRO A 46 -17.81 4.93 0.66
C PRO A 46 -17.86 3.59 1.41
N LEU A 47 -17.33 2.51 0.85
CA LEU A 47 -17.37 1.17 1.46
C LEU A 47 -16.68 1.14 2.82
N LEU A 48 -15.53 1.82 2.97
CA LEU A 48 -14.78 1.90 4.22
C LEU A 48 -14.39 3.34 4.56
N SER A 49 -14.41 3.65 5.86
CA SER A 49 -13.89 4.93 6.36
C SER A 49 -12.36 4.96 6.28
N PRO A 50 -11.75 6.05 5.77
CA PRO A 50 -10.30 6.27 5.82
C PRO A 50 -9.68 6.07 7.21
N LYS A 51 -10.42 6.38 8.28
CA LYS A 51 -9.94 6.23 9.67
C LYS A 51 -9.51 4.79 10.00
N ARG A 52 -10.19 3.78 9.45
CA ARG A 52 -9.84 2.37 9.67
C ARG A 52 -8.45 2.05 9.12
N TYR A 53 -8.16 2.54 7.92
CA TYR A 53 -6.87 2.35 7.27
C TYR A 53 -5.72 3.00 8.04
N PHE A 54 -5.91 4.24 8.50
CA PHE A 54 -4.85 4.93 9.23
C PHE A 54 -4.47 4.20 10.52
N ARG A 55 -5.45 3.63 11.23
CA ARG A 55 -5.19 2.80 12.41
C ARG A 55 -4.41 1.53 12.04
N GLU A 56 -4.87 0.77 11.06
CA GLU A 56 -4.20 -0.50 10.70
C GLU A 56 -2.79 -0.27 10.12
N LEU A 57 -2.58 0.77 9.32
CA LEU A 57 -1.26 1.17 8.81
C LEU A 57 -0.32 1.67 9.93
N ALA A 58 -0.88 2.27 10.99
CA ALA A 58 -0.11 2.66 12.16
C ALA A 58 0.45 1.46 12.92
N GLU A 59 -0.33 0.37 12.98
CA GLU A 59 -0.04 -0.88 13.69
C GLU A 59 0.70 -1.91 12.80
N ALA A 60 0.81 -1.66 11.49
CA ALA A 60 1.35 -2.59 10.51
C ALA A 60 2.85 -2.92 10.65
N GLY A 61 3.59 -2.20 11.52
CA GLY A 61 5.04 -2.38 11.68
C GLY A 61 5.88 -1.81 10.52
N LEU A 62 5.31 -0.91 9.71
CA LEU A 62 6.04 -0.15 8.69
C LEU A 62 6.90 0.95 9.34
N SER A 63 8.08 1.23 8.77
CA SER A 63 8.85 2.43 9.13
C SER A 63 8.07 3.70 8.78
N SER A 64 8.39 4.82 9.43
CA SER A 64 7.79 6.13 9.13
C SER A 64 7.90 6.47 7.64
N ARG A 65 9.10 6.34 7.08
CA ARG A 65 9.35 6.55 5.64
C ARG A 65 8.43 5.71 4.76
N ALA A 66 8.31 4.41 5.04
CA ALA A 66 7.47 3.52 4.23
C ALA A 66 5.98 3.87 4.36
N ARG A 67 5.54 4.30 5.54
CA ARG A 67 4.17 4.76 5.77
C ARG A 67 3.86 6.03 4.97
N ASP A 68 4.77 7.00 4.95
CA ASP A 68 4.60 8.24 4.17
C ASP A 68 4.54 7.96 2.67
N GLN A 69 5.35 7.00 2.19
CA GLN A 69 5.28 6.52 0.80
C GLN A 69 3.88 6.01 0.46
N VAL A 70 3.36 5.09 1.27
CA VAL A 70 2.05 4.47 1.05
C VAL A 70 0.93 5.50 1.12
N LEU A 71 0.93 6.35 2.16
CA LEU A 71 -0.17 7.28 2.46
C LEU A 71 -0.33 8.41 1.44
N GLY A 72 0.68 8.70 0.62
CA GLY A 72 0.48 9.69 -0.44
C GLY A 72 1.67 10.01 -1.32
N GLU A 73 2.91 9.85 -0.86
CA GLU A 73 4.04 10.27 -1.70
C GLU A 73 4.17 9.43 -2.98
N ASN A 74 3.84 8.14 -2.93
CA ASN A 74 3.86 7.29 -4.11
C ASN A 74 2.81 7.75 -5.13
N ALA A 75 1.59 8.04 -4.67
CA ALA A 75 0.51 8.53 -5.52
C ALA A 75 0.88 9.90 -6.12
N ARG A 76 1.43 10.81 -5.32
CA ARG A 76 1.94 12.11 -5.78
C ARG A 76 3.01 11.94 -6.85
N LYS A 77 3.98 11.04 -6.65
CA LYS A 77 5.04 10.77 -7.63
C LYS A 77 4.51 10.16 -8.93
N LEU A 78 3.48 9.31 -8.85
CA LEU A 78 2.93 8.59 -10.00
C LEU A 78 1.94 9.43 -10.81
N LEU A 79 1.08 10.20 -10.14
CA LEU A 79 -0.07 10.89 -10.74
C LEU A 79 0.09 12.41 -10.78
N GLY A 80 0.90 12.99 -9.89
CA GLY A 80 1.04 14.43 -9.70
C GLY A 80 2.16 15.04 -10.55
N GLY A 81 2.19 14.74 -11.84
CA GLY A 81 3.03 15.46 -12.80
C GLY A 81 2.86 16.97 -12.71
#